data_AF-A0A6A6AU96-F1
#
_entry.id   AF-A0A6A6AU96-F1
#
_cell.length_a   1.000
_cell.length_b   1.000
_cell.length_c   1.000
_cell.angle_alpha   90.00
_cell.angle_beta   90.00
_cell.angle_gamma   90.00
#
_symmetry.space_group_name_H-M   'P 1'
#
loop_
_entity.id
_entity.type
_entity.pdbx_description
1 polymer ?
#
loop_
_entity_poly.entity_id
_entity_poly.type
_entity_poly.pdbx_seq_one_letter_code
_entity_poly.pdbx_strand_id
1 'polypeptide(L)'
;MTRPGPKKEFYAVADSPYLDIPTIFSSWGSVHPLVTGCRSVHQGFPTLEEAKQYMRKKGIESFKECIQEGAGNTTPIRGQECYFAVANGVRPGIYRNYFGDDGAKIPADKHPGACHKSFRTKAQAEAFIEDWKSMFAEICKQKIRSELDRGVRPVDIGIAQKPILTLLNKQSDVEEAINRLEQLNLAQ
;
A
#
# COMPACT_ATOMS: atom_id res chain seq x y z
N MET A 1 29.75 3.64 16.87
CA MET A 1 28.97 3.33 15.66
C MET A 1 28.19 2.05 15.91
N THR A 2 26.88 2.14 16.15
CA THR A 2 26.01 0.96 16.30
C THR A 2 25.89 0.26 14.95
N ARG A 3 26.14 -1.06 14.91
CA ARG A 3 25.88 -1.85 13.70
C ARG A 3 24.40 -1.68 13.33
N PRO A 4 24.05 -1.37 12.07
CA PRO A 4 22.65 -1.33 11.68
C PRO A 4 22.02 -2.69 11.99
N GLY A 5 20.90 -2.66 12.71
CA GLY A 5 20.17 -3.88 13.07
C GLY A 5 19.72 -4.66 11.82
N PRO A 6 19.31 -5.92 11.99
CA PRO A 6 18.87 -6.75 10.88
C PRO A 6 17.72 -6.07 10.13
N LYS A 7 17.78 -6.10 8.80
CA LYS A 7 16.76 -5.47 7.95
C LYS A 7 15.46 -6.27 8.05
N LYS A 8 14.34 -5.54 8.10
CA LYS A 8 13.00 -6.11 8.27
C LYS A 8 12.47 -6.59 6.92
N GLU A 9 12.07 -7.85 6.87
CA GLU A 9 11.56 -8.51 5.67
C GLU A 9 10.13 -9.01 5.87
N PHE A 10 9.74 -9.34 7.10
CA PHE A 10 8.41 -9.81 7.45
C PHE A 10 7.76 -8.85 8.46
N TYR A 11 6.45 -8.70 8.38
CA TYR A 11 5.72 -7.69 9.14
C TYR A 11 4.44 -8.31 9.68
N ALA A 12 4.39 -8.52 10.99
CA ALA A 12 3.20 -9.01 11.68
C ALA A 12 2.27 -7.82 12.01
N VAL A 13 1.03 -7.87 11.53
CA VAL A 13 -0.03 -6.92 11.89
C VAL A 13 -1.05 -7.67 12.73
N ALA A 14 -0.95 -7.48 14.05
CA ALA A 14 -1.77 -8.14 15.06
C ALA A 14 -3.14 -7.47 15.23
N ASP A 15 -3.20 -6.16 15.04
CA ASP A 15 -4.44 -5.38 15.13
C ASP A 15 -4.37 -4.15 14.20
N SER A 16 -5.43 -3.93 13.44
CA SER A 16 -5.63 -2.76 12.58
C SER A 16 -7.13 -2.61 12.28
N PRO A 17 -7.67 -1.38 12.25
CA PRO A 17 -9.08 -1.15 11.92
C PRO A 17 -9.46 -1.54 10.49
N TYR A 18 -8.47 -1.85 9.64
CA TYR A 18 -8.66 -2.19 8.22
C TYR A 18 -8.41 -3.67 7.92
N LEU A 19 -8.27 -4.50 8.96
CA LEU A 19 -7.83 -5.87 8.84
C LEU A 19 -8.71 -6.77 9.71
N ASP A 20 -9.54 -7.61 9.08
CA ASP A 20 -10.47 -8.50 9.79
C ASP A 20 -9.77 -9.65 10.53
N ILE A 21 -8.65 -10.11 9.98
CA ILE A 21 -7.89 -11.26 10.50
C ILE A 21 -6.43 -10.85 10.62
N PRO A 22 -5.79 -10.97 11.80
CA PRO A 22 -4.37 -10.72 11.98
C PRO A 22 -3.53 -11.36 10.87
N THR A 23 -2.58 -10.63 10.31
CA THR A 23 -1.89 -11.07 9.08
C THR A 23 -0.41 -10.76 9.14
N ILE A 24 0.42 -11.71 8.69
CA ILE A 24 1.85 -11.52 8.46
C ILE A 24 2.06 -11.23 6.97
N PHE A 25 2.72 -10.11 6.67
CA PHE A 25 3.06 -9.69 5.32
C PHE A 25 4.56 -9.77 5.08
N SER A 26 4.95 -10.03 3.83
CA SER A 26 6.35 -9.93 3.37
C SER A 26 6.71 -8.56 2.77
N SER A 27 5.74 -7.67 2.63
CA SER A 27 5.92 -6.36 2.01
C SER A 27 5.49 -5.25 2.96
N TRP A 28 6.40 -4.32 3.22
CA TRP A 28 6.05 -3.07 3.91
C TRP A 28 5.10 -2.21 3.07
N GLY A 29 5.07 -2.38 1.74
CA GLY A 29 4.14 -1.70 0.86
C GLY A 29 2.71 -2.02 1.22
N SER A 30 2.41 -3.31 1.46
CA SER A 30 1.10 -3.75 1.95
C SER A 30 0.82 -3.32 3.38
N VAL A 31 1.80 -3.32 4.28
CA VAL A 31 1.55 -3.00 5.70
C VAL A 31 1.35 -1.53 5.95
N HIS A 32 2.09 -0.67 5.24
CA HIS A 32 2.12 0.75 5.53
C HIS A 32 0.71 1.40 5.55
N PRO A 33 -0.17 1.20 4.55
CA PRO A 33 -1.53 1.73 4.58
C PRO A 33 -2.37 1.24 5.78
N LEU A 34 -2.13 0.02 6.26
CA LEU A 34 -2.89 -0.60 7.35
C LEU A 34 -2.56 -0.01 8.73
N VAL A 35 -1.38 0.60 8.87
CA VAL A 35 -0.83 0.97 10.18
C VAL A 35 -0.51 2.46 10.33
N THR A 36 -0.50 3.20 9.23
CA THR A 36 -0.13 4.62 9.21
C THR A 36 -1.35 5.49 9.43
N GLY A 37 -1.25 6.46 10.35
CA GLY A 37 -2.34 7.39 10.66
C GLY A 37 -3.47 6.80 11.49
N CYS A 38 -3.31 5.58 12.01
CA CYS A 38 -4.29 4.91 12.86
C CYS A 38 -3.62 4.21 14.05
N ARG A 39 -4.43 3.84 15.06
CA ARG A 39 -3.98 2.94 16.13
C ARG A 39 -3.90 1.53 15.56
N SER A 40 -2.71 0.94 15.63
CA SER A 40 -2.46 -0.42 15.16
C SER A 40 -1.42 -1.11 16.04
N VAL A 41 -1.44 -2.44 16.07
CA VAL A 41 -0.42 -3.27 16.73
C VAL A 41 0.31 -4.04 15.65
N HIS A 42 1.56 -3.66 15.39
CA HIS A 42 2.37 -4.29 14.35
C HIS A 42 3.86 -4.31 14.71
N GLN A 43 4.59 -5.26 14.14
CA GLN A 43 6.04 -5.34 14.32
C GLN A 43 6.71 -5.98 13.09
N GLY A 44 7.91 -5.49 12.75
CA GLY A 44 8.72 -6.03 11.65
C GLY A 44 9.87 -6.90 12.14
N PHE A 45 10.15 -7.96 11.40
CA PHE A 45 11.09 -9.04 11.70
C PHE A 45 11.96 -9.39 10.48
N PRO A 46 13.19 -9.88 10.70
CA PRO A 46 14.04 -10.40 9.64
C PRO A 46 13.58 -11.76 9.11
N THR A 47 12.92 -12.59 9.93
CA THR A 47 12.49 -13.95 9.54
C THR A 47 10.99 -14.14 9.75
N LEU A 48 10.39 -15.02 8.92
CA LEU A 48 8.98 -15.39 9.04
C LEU A 48 8.69 -16.07 10.37
N GLU A 49 9.59 -16.93 10.85
CA GLU A 49 9.40 -17.65 12.11
C GLU A 49 9.34 -16.72 13.32
N GLU A 50 10.18 -15.67 13.34
CA GLU A 50 10.11 -14.64 14.39
C GLU A 50 8.77 -13.89 14.38
N ALA A 51 8.24 -13.58 13.18
CA ALA A 51 6.93 -12.96 13.04
C ALA A 51 5.80 -13.87 13.55
N LYS A 52 5.86 -15.18 13.27
CA LYS A 52 4.91 -16.17 13.81
C LYS A 52 5.01 -16.29 15.33
N GLN A 53 6.22 -16.32 15.87
CA GLN A 53 6.43 -16.38 17.31
C GLN A 53 5.86 -15.13 18.01
N TYR A 54 5.99 -13.96 17.38
CA TYR A 54 5.36 -12.74 17.86
C TYR A 54 3.83 -12.86 17.94
N MET A 55 3.17 -13.36 16.89
CA MET A 55 1.71 -13.59 16.91
C MET A 55 1.30 -14.53 18.05
N ARG A 56 2.00 -15.66 18.20
CA ARG A 56 1.74 -16.63 19.28
C ARG A 56 1.93 -16.01 20.67
N LYS A 57 2.99 -15.20 20.87
CA LYS A 57 3.22 -14.48 22.13
C LYS A 57 2.14 -13.45 22.45
N LYS A 58 1.42 -12.95 21.44
CA LYS A 58 0.25 -12.08 21.60
C LYS A 58 -1.04 -12.85 21.85
N GLY A 59 -1.01 -14.18 21.92
CA GLY A 59 -2.19 -15.03 22.06
C GLY A 59 -2.98 -15.17 20.77
N ILE A 60 -2.38 -14.86 19.61
CA ILE A 60 -3.02 -14.95 18.29
C ILE A 60 -2.65 -16.30 17.68
N GLU A 61 -3.62 -17.22 17.68
CA GLU A 61 -3.44 -18.57 17.13
C GLU A 61 -3.88 -18.67 15.66
N SER A 62 -4.87 -17.87 15.26
CA SER A 62 -5.33 -17.77 13.86
C SER A 62 -4.85 -16.47 13.24
N PHE A 63 -4.01 -16.58 12.22
CA PHE A 63 -3.54 -15.46 11.41
C PHE A 63 -3.32 -15.89 9.96
N LYS A 64 -3.43 -14.94 9.03
CA LYS A 64 -3.13 -15.16 7.61
C LYS A 64 -1.66 -14.89 7.32
N GLU A 65 -1.11 -15.57 6.32
CA GLU A 65 0.24 -15.31 5.79
C GLU A 65 0.13 -14.81 4.34
N CYS A 66 0.56 -13.58 4.09
CA CYS A 66 0.63 -12.93 2.78
C CYS A 66 2.10 -12.78 2.37
N ILE A 67 2.70 -13.90 1.96
CA ILE A 67 4.14 -14.00 1.65
C ILE A 67 4.32 -14.09 0.13
N GLN A 68 5.09 -13.15 -0.42
CA GLN A 68 5.40 -13.09 -1.85
C GLN A 68 6.62 -13.96 -2.18
N GLU A 69 6.73 -14.34 -3.45
CA GLU A 69 7.90 -15.02 -3.96
C GLU A 69 9.16 -14.13 -3.79
N GLY A 70 10.25 -14.71 -3.31
CA GLY A 70 11.49 -13.97 -3.03
C GLY A 70 11.49 -13.14 -1.74
N ALA A 71 10.46 -13.26 -0.90
CA ALA A 71 10.45 -12.69 0.46
C ALA A 71 11.70 -13.09 1.26
N GLY A 72 12.22 -12.19 2.10
CA GLY A 72 13.46 -12.40 2.84
C GLY A 72 14.74 -12.09 2.05
N ASN A 73 14.64 -11.97 0.73
CA ASN A 73 15.76 -11.68 -0.17
C ASN A 73 15.63 -10.32 -0.87
N THR A 74 14.91 -9.37 -0.26
CA THR A 74 14.69 -8.04 -0.86
C THR A 74 15.78 -7.03 -0.49
N THR A 75 16.39 -7.21 0.69
CA THR A 75 17.44 -6.31 1.20
C THR A 75 18.66 -6.26 0.26
N PRO A 76 19.08 -5.08 -0.21
CA PRO A 76 20.27 -4.90 -1.04
C PRO A 76 21.54 -5.46 -0.42
N ILE A 77 22.41 -6.03 -1.25
CA ILE A 77 23.74 -6.45 -0.83
C ILE A 77 24.62 -5.20 -0.74
N ARG A 78 25.36 -5.06 0.36
CA ARG A 78 26.23 -3.91 0.58
C ARG A 78 27.26 -3.79 -0.55
N GLY A 79 27.34 -2.60 -1.15
CA GLY A 79 28.30 -2.31 -2.23
C GLY A 79 27.80 -2.68 -3.63
N GLN A 80 26.58 -3.20 -3.76
CA GLN A 80 25.95 -3.43 -5.07
C GLN A 80 24.95 -2.32 -5.40
N GLU A 81 24.65 -2.17 -6.68
CA GLU A 81 23.55 -1.32 -7.13
C GLU A 81 22.23 -1.76 -6.50
N CYS A 82 21.38 -0.78 -6.20
CA CYS A 82 20.07 -1.03 -5.64
C CYS A 82 19.04 -0.02 -6.14
N TYR A 83 17.78 -0.35 -5.94
CA TYR A 83 16.63 0.43 -6.39
C TYR A 83 15.88 0.95 -5.17
N PHE A 84 15.74 2.27 -5.06
CA PHE A 84 14.99 2.92 -3.99
C PHE A 84 13.57 3.17 -4.46
N ALA A 85 12.61 2.44 -3.91
CA ALA A 85 11.20 2.64 -4.20
C ALA A 85 10.59 3.61 -3.18
N VAL A 86 9.86 4.60 -3.67
CA VAL A 86 9.02 5.50 -2.88
C VAL A 86 7.59 5.26 -3.35
N ALA A 87 6.78 4.60 -2.53
CA ALA A 87 5.38 4.31 -2.81
C ALA A 87 4.45 5.43 -2.34
N ASN A 88 4.76 6.05 -1.20
CA ASN A 88 4.10 7.26 -0.70
C ASN A 88 5.15 8.32 -0.37
N GLY A 89 4.98 9.53 -0.91
CA GLY A 89 5.93 10.63 -0.76
C GLY A 89 5.62 11.76 -1.74
N VAL A 90 6.40 12.84 -1.70
CA VAL A 90 6.16 14.02 -2.55
C VAL A 90 6.25 13.67 -4.04
N ARG A 91 7.16 12.76 -4.40
CA ARG A 91 7.30 12.20 -5.75
C ARG A 91 7.46 10.68 -5.61
N PRO A 92 6.39 9.89 -5.75
CA PRO A 92 6.49 8.43 -5.79
C PRO A 92 7.23 7.97 -7.05
N GLY A 93 7.94 6.85 -6.96
CA GLY A 93 8.71 6.31 -8.08
C GLY A 93 9.87 5.43 -7.63
N ILE A 94 10.67 4.99 -8.61
CA ILE A 94 11.87 4.17 -8.40
C ILE A 94 13.09 4.98 -8.79
N TYR A 95 14.04 5.04 -7.88
CA TYR A 95 15.26 5.82 -8.01
C TYR A 95 16.48 4.91 -7.95
N ARG A 96 17.54 5.26 -8.69
CA ARG A 96 18.84 4.59 -8.62
C ARG A 96 19.76 5.19 -7.55
N ASN A 97 19.49 6.42 -7.13
CA ASN A 97 20.27 7.14 -6.13
C ASN A 97 19.41 7.47 -4.91
N TYR A 98 19.99 7.38 -3.72
CA TYR A 98 19.31 7.81 -2.50
C TYR A 98 19.46 9.33 -2.29
N PHE A 99 20.66 9.88 -2.51
CA PHE A 99 20.98 11.29 -2.35
C PHE A 99 20.99 12.04 -3.70
N GLY A 100 20.96 13.37 -3.65
CA GLY A 100 20.89 14.26 -4.81
C GLY A 100 19.49 14.79 -5.09
N ASP A 101 19.38 15.79 -5.96
CA ASP A 101 18.10 16.45 -6.31
C ASP A 101 17.10 15.50 -6.99
N ASP A 102 17.63 14.48 -7.67
CA ASP A 102 16.88 13.38 -8.28
C ASP A 102 16.89 12.10 -7.43
N GLY A 103 17.34 12.17 -6.17
CA GLY A 103 17.43 11.03 -5.27
C GLY A 103 16.17 10.77 -4.45
N ALA A 104 16.02 9.55 -3.94
CA ALA A 104 14.86 9.12 -3.15
C ALA A 104 14.71 9.81 -1.77
N LYS A 105 15.76 10.43 -1.23
CA LYS A 105 15.73 11.07 0.10
C LYS A 105 14.75 12.23 0.18
N ILE A 106 14.77 13.13 -0.80
CA ILE A 106 13.91 14.32 -0.82
C ILE A 106 12.41 13.95 -0.83
N PRO A 107 11.93 13.06 -1.71
CA PRO A 107 10.52 12.67 -1.71
C PRO A 107 10.10 11.85 -0.48
N ALA A 108 11.04 11.13 0.16
CA ALA A 108 10.79 10.37 1.38
C ALA A 108 10.72 11.23 2.65
N ASP A 109 11.73 12.09 2.89
CA ASP A 109 11.87 12.76 4.19
C ASP A 109 10.92 13.95 4.38
N LYS A 110 10.42 14.54 3.28
CA LYS A 110 9.57 15.74 3.34
C LYS A 110 8.08 15.43 3.48
N HIS A 111 7.68 14.16 3.55
CA HIS A 111 6.27 13.75 3.59
C HIS A 111 5.95 12.94 4.86
N PRO A 112 5.11 13.44 5.78
CA PRO A 112 4.62 12.66 6.91
C PRO A 112 3.94 11.36 6.43
N GLY A 113 4.32 10.22 6.99
CA GLY A 113 3.81 8.93 6.54
C GLY A 113 4.35 8.50 5.17
N ALA A 114 5.57 8.88 4.83
CA ALA A 114 6.23 8.36 3.63
C ALA A 114 6.44 6.84 3.71
N CYS A 115 6.22 6.18 2.57
CA CYS A 115 6.42 4.75 2.40
C CYS A 115 7.53 4.53 1.38
N HIS A 116 8.69 4.06 1.84
CA HIS A 116 9.82 3.78 0.96
C HIS A 116 10.67 2.61 1.45
N LYS A 117 11.31 1.88 0.52
CA LYS A 117 12.24 0.79 0.81
C LYS A 117 13.25 0.64 -0.35
N SER A 118 14.42 0.11 -0.06
CA SER A 118 15.46 -0.20 -1.07
C SER A 118 15.45 -1.69 -1.40
N PHE A 119 15.68 -2.03 -2.68
CA PHE A 119 15.56 -3.38 -3.24
C PHE A 119 16.76 -3.77 -4.10
N ARG A 120 17.01 -5.08 -4.24
CA ARG A 120 18.07 -5.62 -5.11
C ARG A 120 17.74 -5.41 -6.58
N THR A 121 16.47 -5.60 -6.95
CA THR A 121 16.03 -5.55 -8.34
C THR A 121 14.95 -4.50 -8.55
N LYS A 122 14.84 -4.01 -9.80
CA LYS A 122 13.79 -3.10 -10.21
C LYS A 122 12.40 -3.72 -10.04
N ALA A 123 12.25 -5.00 -10.39
CA ALA A 123 10.99 -5.74 -10.26
C ALA A 123 10.49 -5.80 -8.81
N GLN A 124 11.39 -6.00 -7.84
CA GLN A 124 11.02 -5.96 -6.41
C GLN A 124 10.57 -4.55 -5.98
N ALA A 125 11.22 -3.50 -6.49
CA ALA A 125 10.83 -2.12 -6.23
C ALA A 125 9.46 -1.77 -6.87
N GLU A 126 9.18 -2.29 -8.08
CA GLU A 126 7.89 -2.13 -8.76
C GLU A 126 6.77 -2.85 -8.00
N ALA A 127 7.00 -4.10 -7.60
CA ALA A 127 6.06 -4.87 -6.80
C ALA A 127 5.73 -4.17 -5.47
N PHE A 128 6.72 -3.61 -4.78
CA PHE A 128 6.49 -2.86 -3.55
C PHE A 128 5.59 -1.64 -3.72
N ILE A 129 5.73 -0.90 -4.82
CA ILE A 129 4.86 0.25 -5.11
C ILE A 129 3.45 -0.24 -5.42
N GLU A 130 3.31 -1.34 -6.13
CA GLU A 130 1.99 -1.90 -6.44
C GLU A 130 1.30 -2.49 -5.20
N ASP A 131 2.03 -3.17 -4.33
CA ASP A 131 1.50 -3.63 -3.03
C ASP A 131 0.87 -2.49 -2.22
N TRP A 132 1.54 -1.34 -2.23
CA TRP A 132 1.05 -0.15 -1.54
C TRP A 132 -0.23 0.40 -2.18
N LYS A 133 -0.24 0.54 -3.51
CA LYS A 133 -1.41 1.03 -4.26
C LYS A 133 -2.61 0.11 -4.03
N SER A 134 -2.40 -1.20 -4.21
CA SER A 134 -3.43 -2.22 -4.06
C SER A 134 -4.02 -2.21 -2.64
N MET A 135 -3.18 -2.19 -1.60
CA MET A 135 -3.69 -2.16 -0.23
C MET A 135 -4.38 -0.83 0.09
N PHE A 136 -3.81 0.30 -0.33
CA PHE A 136 -4.42 1.61 -0.09
C PHE A 136 -5.81 1.72 -0.76
N ALA A 137 -5.95 1.19 -1.97
CA ALA A 137 -7.22 1.14 -2.69
C ALA A 137 -8.27 0.30 -1.95
N GLU A 138 -7.90 -0.89 -1.44
CA GLU A 138 -8.80 -1.74 -0.67
C GLU A 138 -9.25 -1.06 0.64
N ILE A 139 -8.35 -0.38 1.35
CA ILE A 139 -8.72 0.41 2.54
C ILE A 139 -9.70 1.53 2.18
N CYS A 140 -9.45 2.26 1.09
CA CYS A 140 -10.36 3.32 0.63
C CYS A 140 -11.74 2.75 0.31
N LYS A 141 -11.81 1.62 -0.40
CA LYS A 141 -13.04 0.93 -0.74
C LYS A 141 -13.81 0.48 0.50
N GLN A 142 -13.14 -0.14 1.47
CA GLN A 142 -13.75 -0.53 2.75
C GLN A 142 -14.33 0.67 3.49
N LYS A 143 -13.57 1.77 3.59
CA LYS A 143 -14.04 2.97 4.28
C LYS A 143 -15.21 3.63 3.56
N ILE A 144 -15.16 3.73 2.23
CA ILE A 144 -16.29 4.23 1.43
C ILE A 144 -17.53 3.38 1.72
N ARG A 145 -17.42 2.06 1.65
CA ARG A 145 -18.54 1.16 1.95
C ARG A 145 -19.10 1.37 3.35
N SER A 146 -18.24 1.45 4.37
CA SER A 146 -18.66 1.66 5.76
C SER A 146 -19.39 3.00 5.97
N GLU A 147 -18.94 4.08 5.34
CA GLU A 147 -19.63 5.38 5.42
C GLU A 147 -20.98 5.36 4.69
N LEU A 148 -21.06 4.69 3.53
CA LEU A 148 -22.32 4.51 2.80
C LEU A 148 -23.33 3.68 3.60
N ASP A 149 -22.89 2.60 4.25
CA ASP A 149 -23.74 1.77 5.13
C ASP A 149 -24.28 2.57 6.33
N ARG A 150 -23.59 3.65 6.72
CA ARG A 150 -24.03 4.62 7.75
C ARG A 150 -24.94 5.72 7.21
N GLY A 151 -25.25 5.71 5.92
CA GLY A 151 -26.10 6.71 5.25
C GLY A 151 -25.39 8.02 4.92
N VAL A 152 -24.05 8.07 5.00
CA VAL A 152 -23.28 9.25 4.57
C VAL A 152 -23.33 9.35 3.05
N ARG A 153 -23.63 10.54 2.52
CA ARG A 153 -23.67 10.74 1.07
C ARG A 153 -22.26 10.66 0.48
N PRO A 154 -22.07 10.10 -0.72
CA PRO A 154 -20.75 9.99 -1.36
C PRO A 154 -19.95 11.31 -1.40
N VAL A 155 -20.62 12.44 -1.65
CA VAL A 155 -19.99 13.78 -1.74
C VAL A 155 -19.41 14.27 -0.42
N ASP A 156 -19.87 13.71 0.70
CA ASP A 156 -19.46 14.07 2.05
C ASP A 156 -18.38 13.11 2.60
N ILE A 157 -18.04 12.03 1.86
CA ILE A 157 -16.97 11.08 2.24
C ILE A 157 -15.61 11.72 1.91
N GLY A 158 -14.88 12.18 2.92
CA GLY A 158 -13.60 12.89 2.82
C GLY A 158 -12.40 12.12 2.22
N ILE A 159 -12.63 11.00 1.53
CA ILE A 159 -11.63 10.26 0.73
C ILE A 159 -11.86 10.50 -0.76
N ALA A 160 -13.11 10.72 -1.18
CA ALA A 160 -13.42 11.13 -2.53
C ALA A 160 -12.97 12.58 -2.68
N GLN A 161 -11.85 12.82 -3.37
CA GLN A 161 -11.67 14.14 -3.95
C GLN A 161 -12.90 14.39 -4.84
N LYS A 162 -13.56 15.55 -4.69
CA LYS A 162 -14.64 16.04 -5.57
C LYS A 162 -14.54 15.60 -7.06
N PRO A 163 -13.34 15.55 -7.69
CA PRO A 163 -13.16 15.02 -9.04
C PRO A 163 -13.60 13.57 -9.30
N ILE A 164 -13.50 12.61 -8.37
CA ILE A 164 -13.82 11.19 -8.66
C ILE A 164 -15.30 11.00 -8.98
N LEU A 165 -16.20 11.62 -8.19
CA LEU A 165 -17.64 11.58 -8.47
C LEU A 165 -18.00 12.35 -9.75
N THR A 166 -17.27 13.42 -10.07
CA THR A 166 -17.46 14.16 -11.33
C THR A 166 -17.02 13.33 -12.54
N LEU A 167 -15.97 12.50 -12.40
CA LEU A 167 -15.50 11.60 -13.44
C LEU A 167 -16.44 10.40 -13.63
N LEU A 168 -16.97 9.82 -12.55
CA LEU A 168 -17.94 8.73 -12.60
C LEU A 168 -19.27 9.17 -13.23
N ASN A 169 -19.78 10.36 -12.86
CA ASN A 169 -21.00 10.91 -13.48
C ASN A 169 -20.79 11.20 -14.98
N LYS A 170 -19.62 11.71 -15.37
CA LYS A 170 -19.30 11.89 -16.79
C LYS A 170 -19.23 10.57 -17.55
N GLN A 171 -18.74 9.50 -16.91
CA GLN A 171 -18.68 8.17 -17.51
C GLN A 171 -20.09 7.63 -17.79
N SER A 172 -21.01 7.75 -16.82
CA SER A 172 -22.41 7.34 -17.00
C SER A 172 -23.15 8.17 -18.05
N ASP A 173 -22.90 9.49 -18.09
CA ASP A 173 -23.50 10.38 -19.10
C ASP A 173 -23.05 10.01 -20.53
N VAL A 174 -21.78 9.59 -20.68
CA VAL A 174 -21.23 9.12 -21.96
C VAL A 174 -21.83 7.76 -22.34
N GLU A 175 -21.94 6.81 -21.42
CA GLU A 175 -22.57 5.50 -21.68
C GLU A 175 -24.06 5.64 -22.05
N GLU A 176 -24.79 6.55 -21.40
CA GLU A 176 -26.19 6.82 -21.74
C GLU A 176 -26.33 7.48 -23.12
N ALA A 177 -25.42 8.41 -23.47
CA ALA A 177 -25.39 9.03 -24.79
C ALA A 177 -25.07 8.02 -25.90
N ILE A 178 -24.13 7.10 -25.68
CA ILE A 178 -23.80 6.02 -26.62
C ILE A 178 -25.01 5.12 -26.84
N ASN A 179 -25.66 4.65 -25.75
CA ASN A 179 -26.85 3.81 -25.85
C ASN A 179 -28.00 4.50 -26.62
N ARG A 180 -28.21 5.82 -26.42
CA ARG A 180 -29.24 6.57 -27.17
C ARG A 180 -28.91 6.64 -28.67
N LEU A 181 -27.64 6.82 -29.04
CA LEU A 181 -27.22 6.85 -30.44
C LEU A 181 -27.38 5.47 -31.11
N GLU A 182 -27.06 4.39 -30.40
CA GLU A 182 -27.26 3.02 -30.90
C GLU A 182 -28.74 2.69 -31.11
N GLN A 183 -29.63 3.11 -30.22
CA GLN A 183 -31.09 2.92 -30.37
C GLN A 183 -31.67 3.72 -31.55
N LEU A 184 -31.14 4.91 -31.83
CA LEU A 184 -31.55 5.71 -32.99
C LEU A 184 -31.06 5.11 -34.32
N ASN A 185 -29.88 4.47 -34.32
CA ASN A 185 -29.32 3.82 -35.51
C ASN A 185 -30.00 2.48 -35.84
N LEU A 186 -30.65 1.84 -34.86
CA LEU A 186 -31.42 0.60 -35.04
C LEU A 186 -32.89 0.84 -35.44
N ALA A 187 -33.35 2.09 -35.41
CA ALA A 187 -34.71 2.50 -35.76
C ALA A 187 -34.84 3.10 -37.18
N GLN A 188 -33.78 3.02 -37.99
CA GLN A 188 -33.73 3.39 -39.42
C GLN A 188 -33.70 2.14 -40.30
#